data_AF-A0A2E3J0U2-F1
#
_entry.id   AF-A0A2E3J0U2-F1
#
_cell.length_a   1.000
_cell.length_b   1.000
_cell.length_c   1.000
_cell.angle_alpha   90.00
_cell.angle_beta   90.00
_cell.angle_gamma   90.00
#
_symmetry.space_group_name_H-M   'P 1'
#
loop_
_entity.id
_entity.type
_entity.pdbx_description
1 polymer ?
#
loop_
_entity_poly.entity_id
_entity_poly.type
_entity_poly.pdbx_seq_one_letter_code
_entity_poly.pdbx_strand_id
1 'polypeptide(L)'
;MAFRALLSVLGLLLFSSALQGQIVADNVFVVEVVGEGSGGKQSTFQQVEQQARQDAMRQAVEQAGVYLESNTQVDMAMLTKDEIQSWSQGLVKVLEVLDTKTDYDSKMKAFRCEM
;
A
#
# COMPACT_ATOMS: atom_id res chain seq x y z
N MET A 1 -48.69 20.30 -26.93
CA MET A 1 -47.20 20.31 -27.07
C MET A 1 -46.48 20.53 -25.75
N ALA A 2 -47.03 21.31 -24.80
CA ALA A 2 -46.39 21.60 -23.51
C ALA A 2 -46.10 20.37 -22.60
N PHE A 3 -46.99 19.36 -22.58
CA PHE A 3 -46.85 18.20 -21.71
C PHE A 3 -45.68 17.27 -22.09
N ARG A 4 -45.39 17.13 -23.39
CA ARG A 4 -44.23 16.35 -23.89
C ARG A 4 -42.91 17.06 -23.59
N ALA A 5 -42.90 18.40 -23.63
CA ALA A 5 -41.74 19.21 -23.26
C ALA A 5 -41.43 19.13 -21.75
N LEU A 6 -42.46 19.07 -20.91
CA LEU A 6 -42.32 18.93 -19.46
C LEU A 6 -41.72 17.57 -19.06
N LEU A 7 -42.18 16.48 -19.70
CA LEU A 7 -41.63 15.13 -19.50
C LEU A 7 -40.18 15.01 -19.98
N SER A 8 -39.81 15.66 -21.09
CA SER A 8 -38.42 15.68 -21.55
C SER A 8 -37.49 16.48 -20.63
N VAL A 9 -37.96 17.61 -20.06
CA VAL A 9 -37.17 18.41 -19.12
C VAL A 9 -37.01 17.68 -17.78
N LEU A 10 -38.05 17.00 -17.30
CA LEU A 10 -37.98 16.18 -16.09
C LEU A 10 -37.03 14.99 -16.27
N GLY A 11 -37.04 14.34 -17.44
CA GLY A 11 -36.10 13.27 -17.79
C GLY A 11 -34.64 13.75 -17.86
N LEU A 12 -34.40 14.96 -18.38
CA LEU A 12 -33.07 15.54 -18.45
C LEU A 12 -32.52 15.94 -17.06
N LEU A 13 -33.41 16.40 -16.17
CA LEU A 13 -33.08 16.73 -14.78
C LEU A 13 -32.76 15.48 -13.95
N LEU A 14 -33.44 14.35 -14.21
CA LEU A 14 -33.17 13.08 -13.52
C LEU A 14 -31.87 12.40 -14.02
N PHE A 15 -31.51 12.57 -15.29
CA PHE A 15 -30.24 12.07 -15.83
C PHE A 15 -29.01 12.84 -15.31
N SER A 16 -29.17 14.13 -15.02
CA SER A 16 -28.06 14.98 -14.54
C SER A 16 -27.73 14.75 -13.06
N SER A 17 -28.66 14.24 -12.25
CA SER A 17 -28.37 13.85 -10.85
C SER A 17 -27.60 12.53 -10.71
N ALA A 18 -27.59 11.67 -11.73
CA ALA A 18 -26.87 10.38 -11.68
C ALA A 18 -25.36 10.50 -11.94
N LEU A 19 -24.86 11.70 -12.28
CA LEU A 19 -23.45 11.98 -12.56
C LEU A 19 -22.73 12.68 -11.41
N GLN A 20 -23.31 12.67 -10.20
CA GLN A 20 -22.59 13.13 -9.01
C GLN A 20 -21.53 12.08 -8.68
N GLY A 21 -20.30 12.41 -9.08
CA GLY A 21 -19.16 11.52 -9.09
C GLY A 21 -18.98 10.76 -7.78
N GLN A 22 -18.59 9.50 -7.92
CA GLN A 22 -18.05 8.73 -6.81
C GLN A 22 -16.81 9.47 -6.32
N ILE A 23 -16.91 10.17 -5.20
CA ILE A 23 -15.75 10.60 -4.44
C ILE A 23 -15.19 9.32 -3.84
N VAL A 24 -14.22 8.73 -4.54
CA VAL A 24 -13.32 7.75 -3.93
C VAL A 24 -12.56 8.55 -2.89
N ALA A 25 -12.91 8.37 -1.61
CA ALA A 25 -12.15 8.94 -0.52
C ALA A 25 -10.75 8.35 -0.59
N ASP A 26 -9.79 9.16 -1.05
CA ASP A 26 -8.39 8.78 -1.01
C ASP A 26 -7.98 8.79 0.47
N ASN A 27 -7.94 7.61 1.08
CA ASN A 27 -7.58 7.48 2.49
C ASN A 27 -6.06 7.73 2.58
N VAL A 28 -5.69 8.96 2.95
CA VAL A 28 -4.30 9.33 3.19
C VAL A 28 -3.94 8.97 4.63
N PHE A 29 -3.02 8.03 4.79
CA PHE A 29 -2.45 7.67 6.08
C PHE A 29 -1.08 8.31 6.26
N VAL A 30 -0.82 8.84 7.45
CA VAL A 30 0.51 9.33 7.85
C VAL A 30 0.99 8.42 8.96
N VAL A 31 2.10 7.73 8.72
CA VAL A 31 2.69 6.76 9.65
C VAL A 31 4.18 7.02 9.79
N GLU A 32 4.70 6.77 10.98
CA GLU A 32 6.13 6.72 11.27
C GLU A 32 6.57 5.26 11.21
N VAL A 33 7.64 4.98 10.47
CA VAL A 33 8.12 3.62 10.19
C VAL A 33 9.63 3.59 10.25
N VAL A 34 10.19 2.41 10.53
CA VAL A 34 11.64 2.19 10.57
C VAL A 34 11.97 1.09 9.56
N GLY A 35 12.77 1.42 8.56
CA GLY A 35 13.27 0.50 7.55
C GLY A 35 14.69 0.04 7.83
N GLU A 36 14.98 -1.19 7.45
CA GLU A 36 16.31 -1.77 7.63
C GLU A 36 16.95 -2.17 6.30
N GLY A 37 18.25 -1.91 6.18
CA GLY A 37 19.08 -2.31 5.05
C GLY A 37 20.35 -3.00 5.52
N SER A 38 20.82 -4.01 4.79
CA SER A 38 22.10 -4.66 5.08
C SER A 38 22.88 -4.96 3.82
N GLY A 39 24.18 -4.69 3.81
CA GLY A 39 25.06 -4.92 2.66
C GLY A 39 26.35 -5.62 3.04
N GLY A 40 26.76 -6.60 2.21
CA GLY A 40 27.99 -7.35 2.40
C GLY A 40 29.24 -6.59 1.93
N LYS A 41 30.36 -7.31 1.79
CA LYS A 41 31.68 -6.76 1.47
C LYS A 41 31.76 -5.89 0.21
N GLN A 42 30.89 -6.13 -0.78
CA GLN A 42 30.86 -5.37 -2.04
C GLN A 42 29.78 -4.30 -2.10
N SER A 43 28.91 -4.22 -1.08
CA SER A 43 27.84 -3.23 -1.04
C SER A 43 28.39 -1.86 -0.72
N THR A 44 27.87 -0.84 -1.38
CA THR A 44 28.18 0.56 -1.06
C THR A 44 27.23 1.07 0.04
N PHE A 45 27.65 2.07 0.80
CA PHE A 45 26.80 2.72 1.80
C PHE A 45 25.46 3.19 1.20
N GLN A 46 25.50 3.82 0.03
CA GLN A 46 24.30 4.28 -0.68
C GLN A 46 23.34 3.15 -1.05
N GLN A 47 23.85 1.96 -1.38
CA GLN A 47 23.00 0.80 -1.67
C GLN A 47 22.26 0.32 -0.41
N VAL A 48 22.95 0.33 0.74
CA VAL A 48 22.38 -0.12 2.01
C VAL A 48 21.34 0.87 2.53
N GLU A 49 21.61 2.18 2.44
CA GLU A 49 20.63 3.22 2.75
C GLU A 49 19.42 3.16 1.82
N GLN A 50 19.63 2.95 0.52
CA GLN A 50 18.53 2.81 -0.43
C GLN A 50 17.66 1.59 -0.12
N GLN A 51 18.27 0.49 0.34
CA GLN A 51 17.54 -0.69 0.79
C GLN A 51 16.73 -0.40 2.05
N ALA A 52 17.32 0.25 3.06
CA ALA A 52 16.60 0.66 4.27
C ALA A 52 15.40 1.56 3.95
N ARG A 53 15.58 2.52 3.03
CA ARG A 53 14.49 3.38 2.58
C ARG A 53 13.38 2.60 1.86
N GLN A 54 13.72 1.64 1.02
CA GLN A 54 12.72 0.78 0.35
C GLN A 54 11.96 -0.08 1.35
N ASP A 55 12.65 -0.58 2.38
CA ASP A 55 12.02 -1.33 3.46
C ASP A 55 11.06 -0.45 4.28
N ALA A 56 11.49 0.76 4.66
CA ALA A 56 10.63 1.74 5.33
C ALA A 56 9.36 2.03 4.50
N MET A 57 9.50 2.28 3.20
CA MET A 57 8.35 2.51 2.32
C MET A 57 7.43 1.29 2.25
N ARG A 58 7.98 0.09 2.18
CA ARG A 58 7.18 -1.16 2.21
C ARG A 58 6.39 -1.26 3.52
N GLN A 59 7.05 -1.04 4.66
CA GLN A 59 6.39 -1.04 5.97
C GLN A 59 5.28 0.02 6.05
N ALA A 60 5.49 1.21 5.49
CA ALA A 60 4.46 2.25 5.46
C ALA A 60 3.20 1.80 4.70
N VAL A 61 3.36 1.13 3.55
CA VAL A 61 2.21 0.58 2.79
C VAL A 61 1.53 -0.53 3.58
N GLU A 62 2.31 -1.44 4.15
CA GLU A 62 1.77 -2.56 4.94
C GLU A 62 1.02 -2.09 6.19
N GLN A 63 1.48 -1.02 6.85
CA GLN A 63 0.78 -0.42 7.98
C GLN A 63 -0.46 0.38 7.57
N ALA A 64 -0.43 1.04 6.41
CA ALA A 64 -1.57 1.79 5.89
C ALA A 64 -2.75 0.87 5.54
N GLY A 65 -2.48 -0.35 5.10
CA GLY A 65 -3.51 -1.38 4.94
C GLY A 65 -3.05 -2.61 4.18
N VAL A 66 -3.67 -3.74 4.53
CA VAL A 66 -3.45 -5.04 3.90
C VAL A 66 -4.81 -5.62 3.48
N TYR A 67 -4.91 -6.05 2.24
CA TYR A 67 -6.03 -6.85 1.75
C TYR A 67 -5.72 -8.33 1.95
N LEU A 68 -6.65 -9.05 2.60
CA LEU A 68 -6.54 -10.48 2.86
C LEU A 68 -7.66 -11.22 2.12
N GLU A 69 -7.31 -12.28 1.40
CA GLU A 69 -8.25 -13.20 0.79
C GLU A 69 -8.00 -14.62 1.31
N SER A 70 -9.06 -15.32 1.69
CA SER A 70 -9.00 -16.70 2.15
C SER A 70 -9.84 -17.59 1.25
N ASN A 71 -9.23 -18.67 0.75
CA ASN A 71 -9.88 -19.68 -0.07
C ASN A 71 -9.76 -21.05 0.62
N THR A 72 -10.88 -21.53 1.16
CA THR A 72 -10.99 -22.87 1.75
C THR A 72 -11.88 -23.75 0.87
N GLN A 73 -11.43 -24.96 0.59
CA GLN A 73 -12.15 -25.97 -0.19
C GLN A 73 -12.34 -27.23 0.65
N VAL A 74 -13.56 -27.77 0.63
CA VAL A 74 -13.95 -28.99 1.32
C VAL A 74 -14.53 -29.95 0.30
N ASP A 75 -14.04 -31.18 0.28
CA ASP A 75 -14.58 -32.28 -0.51
C ASP A 75 -14.78 -33.51 0.38
N MET A 76 -15.92 -34.20 0.23
CA MET A 76 -16.29 -35.37 1.06
C MET A 76 -16.06 -35.17 2.57
N ALA A 77 -16.44 -34.01 3.10
CA ALA A 77 -16.22 -33.61 4.50
C ALA A 77 -14.74 -33.56 4.95
N MET A 78 -13.80 -33.56 4.00
CA MET A 78 -12.37 -33.33 4.23
C MET A 78 -11.93 -32.00 3.64
N LEU A 79 -11.06 -31.29 4.36
CA LEU A 79 -10.42 -30.08 3.87
C LEU A 79 -9.43 -30.46 2.76
N THR A 80 -9.62 -29.96 1.54
CA THR A 80 -8.75 -30.28 0.40
C THR A 80 -7.81 -29.14 0.04
N LYS A 81 -8.19 -27.90 0.34
CA LYS A 81 -7.35 -26.72 0.16
C LYS A 81 -7.69 -25.69 1.22
N ASP A 82 -6.67 -25.04 1.77
CA ASP A 82 -6.83 -23.86 2.61
C ASP A 82 -5.67 -22.91 2.33
N GLU A 83 -6.00 -21.75 1.77
CA GLU A 83 -5.03 -20.77 1.32
C GLU A 83 -5.43 -19.39 1.82
N ILE A 84 -4.46 -18.66 2.37
CA ILE A 84 -4.62 -17.27 2.77
C ILE A 84 -3.58 -16.45 1.99
N GLN A 85 -4.06 -15.49 1.22
CA GLN A 85 -3.26 -14.57 0.43
C GLN A 85 -3.37 -13.16 1.00
N SER A 86 -2.27 -12.41 0.93
CA SER A 86 -2.13 -11.09 1.53
C SER A 86 -1.47 -10.15 0.54
N TRP A 87 -2.07 -8.99 0.31
CA TRP A 87 -1.55 -7.97 -0.60
C TRP A 87 -1.63 -6.59 0.04
N SER A 88 -0.61 -5.78 -0.22
CA SER A 88 -0.58 -4.38 0.15
C SER A 88 -0.13 -3.57 -1.06
N GLN A 89 -0.84 -2.50 -1.39
CA GLN A 89 -0.52 -1.63 -2.51
C GLN A 89 -0.87 -0.18 -2.16
N GLY A 90 -0.01 0.75 -2.53
CA GLY A 90 -0.23 2.17 -2.30
C GLY A 90 0.88 3.03 -2.90
N LEU A 91 0.61 4.33 -3.02
CA LEU A 91 1.62 5.33 -3.32
C LEU A 91 2.19 5.86 -2.00
N VAL A 92 3.51 5.79 -1.84
CA VAL A 92 4.20 6.32 -0.66
C VAL A 92 4.86 7.64 -1.00
N LYS A 93 4.64 8.63 -0.15
CA LYS A 93 5.39 9.89 -0.15
C LYS A 93 6.13 10.03 1.16
N VAL A 94 7.45 10.03 1.10
CA VAL A 94 8.30 10.32 2.27
C VAL A 94 8.15 11.80 2.60
N LEU A 95 7.67 12.10 3.82
CA LEU A 95 7.49 13.47 4.31
C LEU A 95 8.80 13.99 4.92
N GLU A 96 9.40 13.18 5.79
CA GLU A 96 10.60 13.51 6.55
C GLU A 96 11.36 12.22 6.88
N VAL A 97 12.69 12.33 7.02
CA VAL A 97 13.56 11.27 7.56
C VAL A 97 14.02 11.75 8.93
N LEU A 98 13.57 11.08 9.98
CA LEU A 98 13.78 11.52 11.36
C LEU A 98 15.19 11.18 11.88
N ASP A 99 15.65 9.96 11.59
CA ASP A 99 16.99 9.49 11.95
C ASP A 99 17.57 8.63 10.83
N THR A 100 18.89 8.47 10.83
CA THR A 100 19.60 7.57 9.93
C THR A 100 20.84 7.10 10.63
N LYS A 101 20.87 5.81 10.93
CA LYS A 101 21.98 5.18 11.61
C LYS A 101 22.59 4.10 10.73
N THR A 102 23.88 4.23 10.44
CA THR A 102 24.62 3.25 9.66
C THR A 102 25.81 2.74 10.46
N ASP A 103 25.78 1.46 10.80
CA ASP A 103 26.80 0.77 11.57
C ASP A 103 27.51 -0.29 10.72
N TYR A 104 28.78 -0.55 11.02
CA TYR A 104 29.51 -1.69 10.47
C TYR A 104 29.59 -2.82 11.49
N ASP A 105 29.00 -3.97 11.17
CA ASP A 105 29.16 -5.17 11.95
C ASP A 105 30.45 -5.90 11.54
N SER A 106 31.46 -5.80 12.41
CA SER A 106 32.76 -6.45 12.22
C SER A 106 32.73 -7.98 12.20
N LYS A 107 31.75 -8.62 12.85
CA LYS A 107 31.59 -10.08 12.83
C LYS A 107 30.97 -10.53 11.52
N MET A 108 29.94 -9.83 11.07
CA MET A 108 29.22 -10.12 9.81
C MET A 108 29.96 -9.59 8.57
N LYS A 109 30.95 -8.72 8.76
CA LYS A 109 31.64 -7.96 7.72
C LYS A 109 30.66 -7.25 6.79
N ALA A 110 29.62 -6.69 7.38
CA ALA A 110 28.49 -6.10 6.68
C ALA A 110 28.14 -4.72 7.25
N PHE A 111 27.65 -3.84 6.38
CA PHE A 111 27.02 -2.59 6.79
C PHE A 111 25.55 -2.86 7.11
N ARG A 112 25.04 -2.24 8.17
CA ARG A 112 23.62 -2.21 8.52
C ARG A 112 23.17 -0.77 8.62
N CYS A 113 22.04 -0.45 8.03
CA CYS A 113 21.42 0.86 8.06
C CYS A 113 20.01 0.72 8.62
N GLU A 114 19.66 1.58 9.57
CA GLU A 114 18.31 1.78 10.11
C GLU A 114 17.91 3.24 9.78
N MET A 115 16.73 3.42 9.17
CA MET A 115 16.20 4.72 8.75
C MET A 115 14.71 4.83 9.04
#